data_AF-A0A7S2UKA4-F1
#
_entry.id   AF-A0A7S2UKA4-F1
#
_cell.length_a   1.000
_cell.length_b   1.000
_cell.length_c   1.000
_cell.angle_alpha   90.00
_cell.angle_beta   90.00
_cell.angle_gamma   90.00
#
_symmetry.space_group_name_H-M   'P 1'
#
loop_
_entity.id
_entity.type
_entity.pdbx_description
1 polymer ?
#
loop_
_entity_poly.entity_id
_entity_poly.type
_entity_poly.pdbx_seq_one_letter_code
_entity_poly.pdbx_strand_id
1 'polypeptide(L)'
;KQAALERAIKDEVRGTATSLDGTAAKELASLLELDTVPQRIECFDISHTQGKASVASRVVFIDGKPAKHLYRTFNLKTVQGVDDYASLEEVLERRFRRSWGAC
;
A
#
# COMPACT_ATOMS: atom_id res chain seq x y z
N LYS A 1 22.79 26.92 -0.02
CA LYS A 1 23.12 25.92 1.03
C LYS A 1 21.92 25.02 1.35
N GLN A 2 20.71 25.55 1.51
CA GLN A 2 19.47 24.75 1.67
C GLN A 2 19.22 23.68 0.58
N ALA A 3 19.33 24.05 -0.71
CA ALA A 3 19.06 23.13 -1.82
C ALA A 3 20.03 21.94 -1.94
N ALA A 4 21.26 22.06 -1.41
CA ALA A 4 22.23 20.97 -1.40
C ALA A 4 21.94 19.95 -0.30
N LEU A 5 21.44 20.42 0.85
CA LEU A 5 20.99 19.59 1.95
C LEU A 5 19.71 18.84 1.57
N GLU A 6 18.74 19.51 0.93
CA GLU A 6 17.53 18.87 0.42
C GLU A 6 17.84 17.81 -0.64
N ARG A 7 18.82 18.08 -1.53
CA ARG A 7 19.28 17.11 -2.52
C ARG A 7 20.01 15.93 -1.88
N ALA A 8 20.85 16.16 -0.87
CA ALA A 8 21.51 15.09 -0.12
C ALA A 8 20.52 14.21 0.64
N ILE A 9 19.51 14.80 1.29
CA ILE A 9 18.41 14.05 1.93
C ILE A 9 17.64 13.26 0.88
N LYS A 10 17.37 13.84 -0.29
CA LYS A 10 16.68 13.16 -1.40
C LYS A 10 17.52 12.03 -2.01
N ASP A 11 18.83 12.19 -2.06
CA ASP A 11 19.77 11.20 -2.58
C ASP A 11 20.05 10.08 -1.54
N GLU A 12 19.96 10.35 -0.23
CA GLU A 12 20.06 9.37 0.85
C GLU A 12 18.77 8.54 0.98
N VAL A 13 17.60 9.18 0.87
CA VAL A 13 16.29 8.50 0.73
C VAL A 13 16.19 7.72 -0.60
N ARG A 14 16.98 8.11 -1.61
CA ARG A 14 17.14 7.35 -2.87
C ARG A 14 18.20 6.24 -2.74
N GLY A 15 19.13 6.37 -1.80
CA GLY A 15 20.19 5.41 -1.47
C GLY A 15 19.68 4.23 -0.62
N THR A 16 18.58 4.40 0.10
CA THR A 16 17.70 3.31 0.53
C THR A 16 16.80 2.83 -0.61
N ALA A 17 17.33 2.82 -1.84
CA ALA A 17 16.76 2.04 -2.92
C ALA A 17 16.70 0.59 -2.41
N THR A 18 15.50 0.19 -1.99
CA THR A 18 15.06 -1.20 -1.92
C THR A 18 15.69 -1.89 -3.12
N SER A 19 16.66 -2.77 -2.88
CA SER A 19 17.34 -3.50 -3.93
C SER A 19 16.26 -4.06 -4.87
N LEU A 20 16.24 -3.55 -6.10
CA LEU A 20 15.27 -3.91 -7.14
C LEU A 20 15.46 -5.36 -7.63
N ASP A 21 16.36 -6.09 -6.96
CA ASP A 21 16.90 -7.40 -7.29
C ASP A 21 15.95 -8.53 -6.84
N GLY A 22 14.78 -8.18 -6.29
CA GLY A 22 13.77 -9.12 -5.80
C GLY A 22 14.16 -9.84 -4.50
N THR A 23 15.31 -9.49 -3.91
CA THR A 23 15.80 -10.02 -2.63
C THR A 23 14.83 -9.74 -1.49
N ALA A 24 14.37 -8.50 -1.36
CA ALA A 24 13.40 -8.11 -0.32
C ALA A 24 12.08 -8.88 -0.42
N ALA A 25 11.59 -9.17 -1.65
CA ALA A 25 10.36 -9.95 -1.83
C ALA A 25 10.56 -11.44 -1.48
N LYS A 26 11.74 -12.00 -1.74
CA LYS A 26 12.11 -13.38 -1.35
C LYS A 26 12.25 -13.51 0.17
N GLU A 27 12.90 -12.53 0.81
CA GLU A 27 13.03 -12.47 2.26
C GLU A 27 11.65 -12.37 2.91
N LEU A 28 10.78 -11.50 2.40
CA LEU A 28 9.39 -11.40 2.86
C LEU A 28 8.63 -12.72 2.71
N ALA A 29 8.76 -13.40 1.56
CA ALA A 29 8.14 -14.71 1.34
C ALA A 29 8.64 -15.76 2.34
N SER A 30 9.95 -15.77 2.63
CA SER A 30 10.53 -16.67 3.63
C SER A 30 10.05 -16.36 5.05
N LEU A 31 9.92 -15.08 5.43
CA LEU A 31 9.46 -14.66 6.76
C LEU A 31 7.98 -14.97 7.00
N LEU A 32 7.18 -14.93 5.93
CA LEU A 32 5.74 -15.21 5.97
C LEU A 32 5.40 -16.65 5.56
N GLU A 33 6.40 -17.50 5.34
CA GLU A 33 6.25 -18.91 4.93
C GLU A 33 5.34 -19.10 3.70
N LEU A 34 5.49 -18.21 2.70
CA LEU A 34 4.71 -18.26 1.47
C LEU A 34 5.31 -19.28 0.48
N ASP A 35 4.45 -20.09 -0.14
CA ASP A 35 4.84 -21.07 -1.17
C ASP A 35 5.51 -20.43 -2.40
N THR A 36 5.15 -19.18 -2.70
CA THR A 36 5.66 -18.45 -3.87
C THR A 36 6.02 -17.02 -3.50
N VAL A 37 7.02 -16.49 -4.19
CA VAL A 37 7.40 -15.08 -4.04
C VAL A 37 6.26 -14.21 -4.58
N PRO A 38 5.71 -13.28 -3.78
CA PRO A 38 4.58 -12.48 -4.20
C PRO A 38 5.01 -11.50 -5.30
N GLN A 39 4.47 -11.69 -6.51
CA GLN A 39 4.67 -10.76 -7.63
C GLN A 39 3.88 -9.46 -7.46
N ARG A 40 2.75 -9.53 -6.76
CA ARG A 40 1.87 -8.38 -6.53
C ARG A 40 1.61 -8.22 -5.04
N ILE A 41 1.89 -7.03 -4.52
CA ILE A 41 1.63 -6.66 -3.13
C ILE A 41 0.68 -5.47 -3.12
N GLU A 42 -0.47 -5.60 -2.47
CA GLU A 42 -1.41 -4.52 -2.23
C GLU A 42 -1.38 -4.16 -0.74
N CYS A 43 -1.06 -2.91 -0.41
CA CYS A 43 -1.08 -2.43 0.97
C CYS A 43 -2.26 -1.47 1.14
N PHE A 44 -2.93 -1.59 2.28
CA PHE A 44 -4.06 -0.76 2.67
C PHE A 44 -3.71 0.01 3.93
N ASP A 45 -4.11 1.28 3.96
CA ASP A 45 -3.92 2.18 5.09
C ASP A 45 -5.23 2.90 5.38
N ILE A 46 -5.65 2.91 6.65
CA ILE A 46 -6.85 3.60 7.11
C ILE A 46 -6.43 4.89 7.81
N SER A 47 -6.99 6.00 7.33
CA SER A 47 -6.72 7.33 7.84
C SER A 47 -8.01 7.95 8.39
N HIS A 48 -7.97 8.32 9.67
CA HIS A 48 -9.03 9.07 10.33
C HIS A 48 -8.65 10.54 10.45
N THR A 49 -9.55 11.43 10.04
CA THR A 49 -9.43 12.85 10.34
C THR A 49 -10.46 13.20 11.40
N GLN A 50 -10.03 13.79 12.51
CA GLN A 50 -10.90 14.15 13.63
C GLN A 50 -12.09 15.00 13.13
N GLY A 51 -13.29 14.42 13.15
CA GLY A 51 -14.54 15.07 12.69
C GLY A 51 -14.85 14.99 11.18
N LYS A 52 -14.06 14.27 10.37
CA LYS A 52 -14.30 14.06 8.93
C LYS A 52 -14.37 12.56 8.59
N ALA A 53 -14.99 12.26 7.45
CA ALA A 53 -15.16 10.90 6.94
C ALA A 53 -13.81 10.15 6.88
N SER A 54 -13.82 8.90 7.32
CA SER A 54 -12.66 8.00 7.26
C SER A 54 -12.30 7.71 5.79
N VAL A 55 -11.00 7.70 5.50
CA VAL A 55 -10.48 7.46 4.15
C VAL A 55 -9.52 6.29 4.21
N ALA A 56 -9.64 5.36 3.28
CA ALA A 56 -8.65 4.32 3.07
C ALA A 56 -7.85 4.58 1.80
N SER A 57 -6.56 4.29 1.84
CA SER A 57 -5.69 4.32 0.67
C SER A 57 -5.18 2.93 0.34
N ARG A 58 -5.08 2.63 -0.95
CA ARG A 58 -4.47 1.40 -1.46
C ARG A 58 -3.31 1.75 -2.37
N VAL A 59 -2.14 1.24 -2.01
CA VAL A 59 -0.94 1.27 -2.84
C VAL A 59 -0.63 -0.13 -3.36
N VAL A 60 0.02 -0.20 -4.51
CA VAL A 60 0.27 -1.47 -5.20
C VAL A 60 1.71 -1.51 -5.69
N PHE A 61 2.38 -2.62 -5.40
CA PHE A 61 3.67 -2.96 -5.96
C PHE A 61 3.54 -4.19 -6.87
N ILE A 62 4.20 -4.15 -8.01
CA ILE A 62 4.32 -5.28 -8.95
C ILE A 62 5.81 -5.49 -9.21
N ASP A 63 6.30 -6.70 -8.97
CA ASP A 63 7.71 -7.08 -9.10
C ASP A 63 8.64 -6.10 -8.34
N GLY A 64 8.24 -5.75 -7.11
CA GLY A 64 8.97 -4.80 -6.27
C GLY A 64 8.89 -3.33 -6.72
N LYS A 65 8.19 -3.01 -7.81
CA LYS A 65 8.08 -1.64 -8.34
C LYS A 65 6.71 -1.02 -8.04
N PRO A 66 6.65 0.27 -7.66
CA PRO A 66 5.37 0.97 -7.43
C PRO A 66 4.51 1.04 -8.70
N ALA A 67 3.33 0.42 -8.68
CA ALA A 67 2.34 0.45 -9.76
C ALA A 67 1.32 1.57 -9.53
N LYS A 68 1.76 2.83 -9.65
CA LYS A 68 0.97 4.04 -9.34
C LYS A 68 -0.39 4.12 -10.03
N HIS A 69 -0.50 3.62 -11.26
CA HIS A 69 -1.76 3.59 -12.03
C HIS A 69 -2.86 2.72 -11.38
N LEU A 70 -2.49 1.84 -10.45
CA LEU A 70 -3.41 0.99 -9.69
C LEU A 70 -3.74 1.53 -8.29
N TYR A 71 -3.16 2.66 -7.89
CA TYR A 71 -3.45 3.26 -6.59
C TYR A 71 -4.91 3.71 -6.54
N ARG A 72 -5.56 3.53 -5.39
CA ARG A 72 -6.97 3.91 -5.20
C ARG A 72 -7.16 4.50 -3.82
N THR A 73 -8.09 5.44 -3.72
CA THR A 73 -8.55 6.00 -2.46
C THR A 73 -10.03 5.67 -2.31
N PHE A 74 -10.42 5.22 -1.12
CA PHE A 74 -11.79 4.85 -0.78
C PHE A 74 -12.29 5.83 0.28
N ASN A 75 -13.31 6.60 -0.06
CA ASN A 75 -14.08 7.33 0.93
C ASN A 75 -15.03 6.35 1.60
N LEU A 76 -14.85 6.13 2.90
CA LEU A 76 -15.66 5.22 3.70
C LEU A 76 -16.95 5.93 4.07
N LYS A 77 -18.06 5.20 3.98
CA LYS A 77 -19.41 5.80 4.14
C LYS A 77 -20.22 5.12 5.22
N THR A 78 -19.94 3.85 5.50
CA THR A 78 -20.79 3.03 6.37
C THR A 78 -20.24 2.93 7.80
N VAL A 79 -18.98 3.30 8.01
CA VAL A 79 -18.33 3.26 9.32
C VAL A 79 -18.60 4.55 10.10
N GLN A 80 -19.17 4.41 11.29
CA GLN A 80 -19.36 5.52 12.23
C GLN A 80 -18.23 5.55 13.27
N GLY A 81 -17.61 6.71 13.45
CA GLY A 81 -16.51 6.86 14.40
C GLY A 81 -15.18 6.27 13.91
N VAL A 82 -14.31 5.96 14.86
CA VAL A 82 -12.99 5.37 14.62
C VAL A 82 -13.12 3.85 14.80
N ASP A 83 -13.25 3.14 13.69
CA ASP A 83 -13.29 1.68 13.65
C ASP A 83 -12.53 1.20 12.41
N ASP A 84 -11.26 0.83 12.61
CA ASP A 84 -10.37 0.36 11.55
C ASP A 84 -10.78 -1.00 11.00
N TYR A 85 -11.37 -1.87 11.82
CA TYR A 85 -11.77 -3.21 11.38
C TYR A 85 -12.94 -3.13 10.41
N ALA A 86 -13.99 -2.39 10.77
CA ALA A 86 -15.11 -2.15 9.87
C ALA A 86 -14.67 -1.37 8.62
N SER A 87 -13.70 -0.46 8.76
CA SER A 87 -13.12 0.28 7.63
C SER A 87 -12.39 -0.65 6.65
N LEU A 88 -11.56 -1.57 7.14
CA LEU A 88 -10.87 -2.56 6.32
C LEU A 88 -11.86 -3.52 5.65
N GLU A 89 -12.88 -3.98 6.37
CA GLU A 89 -13.93 -4.84 5.83
C GLU A 89 -14.63 -4.19 4.63
N GLU A 90 -15.10 -2.93 4.77
CA GLU A 90 -15.74 -2.18 3.68
C GLU A 90 -14.81 -2.07 2.45
N VAL A 91 -13.52 -1.78 2.67
CA VAL A 91 -12.53 -1.60 1.60
C VAL A 91 -12.27 -2.91 0.86
N LEU A 92 -12.04 -3.99 1.60
CA LEU A 92 -11.75 -5.29 1.03
C LEU A 92 -12.96 -5.83 0.26
N GLU A 93 -14.17 -5.68 0.80
CA GLU A 93 -15.40 -6.06 0.09
C GLU A 93 -15.51 -5.29 -1.23
N ARG A 94 -15.37 -3.96 -1.21
CA ARG A 94 -15.44 -3.12 -2.42
C ARG A 94 -14.34 -3.45 -3.42
N ARG A 95 -13.13 -3.77 -2.95
CA ARG A 95 -11.98 -4.16 -3.76
C ARG A 95 -12.22 -5.49 -4.48
N PHE A 96 -12.71 -6.50 -3.77
CA PHE A 96 -12.84 -7.85 -4.31
C PHE A 96 -14.15 -8.08 -5.07
N ARG A 97 -15.22 -7.34 -4.72
CA ARG A 97 -16.49 -7.36 -5.44
C ARG A 97 -16.37 -7.05 -6.93
N ARG A 98 -15.37 -6.26 -7.33
CA ARG A 98 -15.13 -5.91 -8.75
C ARG A 98 -14.19 -6.87 -9.48
N SER A 99 -13.42 -7.69 -8.76
CA SER A 99 -12.45 -8.63 -9.36
C SER A 99 -12.93 -10.08 -9.42
N TRP A 100 -14.09 -10.42 -8.86
CA TRP A 100 -14.69 -11.74 -9.02
C TRP A 100 -15.27 -12.03 -10.42
N GLY A 101 -15.11 -11.12 -11.38
CA GLY A 101 -15.60 -11.28 -12.76
C GLY A 101 -14.53 -11.55 -13.83
N ALA A 102 -13.27 -11.78 -13.45
CA ALA A 102 -12.21 -12.11 -14.41
C ALA A 102 -11.60 -13.46 -14.03
N CYS A 103 -12.29 -14.52 -14.46
CA CYS A 103 -11.72 -15.84 -14.69
C CYS A 103 -10.95 -15.84 -16.01
#